data_AF-A0A2M7X510-F1
#
_entry.id   AF-A0A2M7X510-F1
#
_cell.length_a   1.000
_cell.length_b   1.000
_cell.length_c   1.000
_cell.angle_alpha   90.00
_cell.angle_beta   90.00
_cell.angle_gamma   90.00
#
_symmetry.space_group_name_H-M   'P 1'
#
loop_
_entity.id
_entity.type
_entity.pdbx_description
1 polymer ?
#
loop_
_entity_poly.entity_id
_entity_poly.type
_entity_poly.pdbx_seq_one_letter_code
_entity_poly.pdbx_strand_id
1 'polypeptide(L)'
;MYRRIWYDFWGVFLGRSIYFQYPLAHWTYKIKADLVGVPYQKVIVTELQAEPWGPGPNVALSKEEADKTMSRELFIDTLNYAQKSGFSDLYFWGSEWWYFQKQIHNEPFYWDTIKALLN
;
A
#
# COMPACT_ATOMS: atom_id res chain seq x y z
N MET A 1 -5.29 -1.23 4.43
CA MET A 1 -5.38 -2.24 3.36
C MET A 1 -3.99 -2.41 2.76
N TYR A 2 -3.33 -3.52 3.06
CA TYR A 2 -1.95 -3.77 2.66
C TYR A 2 -1.90 -4.80 1.53
N ARG A 3 -1.14 -4.49 0.47
CA ARG A 3 -1.02 -5.35 -0.72
C ARG A 3 0.26 -6.14 -0.70
N ARG A 4 1.40 -5.51 -0.42
CA ARG A 4 2.69 -6.20 -0.32
C ARG A 4 3.43 -5.72 0.91
N ILE A 5 3.69 -6.63 1.83
CA ILE A 5 4.37 -6.34 3.08
C ILE A 5 5.73 -7.02 3.12
N TRP A 6 6.66 -6.38 3.81
CA TRP A 6 7.88 -7.02 4.29
C TRP A 6 7.61 -7.55 5.70
N TYR A 7 8.01 -8.79 5.97
CA TYR A 7 7.90 -9.36 7.31
C TYR A 7 9.09 -10.26 7.61
N ASP A 8 9.67 -10.08 8.79
CA ASP A 8 10.88 -10.78 9.24
C ASP A 8 10.61 -11.77 10.38
N PHE A 9 9.50 -12.51 10.28
CA PHE A 9 9.16 -13.54 11.26
C PHE A 9 10.25 -14.59 11.45
N TRP A 10 10.84 -14.99 10.32
CA TRP A 10 11.81 -16.07 10.25
C TRP A 10 13.25 -15.55 10.24
N GLY A 11 13.50 -14.25 10.40
CA GLY A 11 14.85 -13.68 10.43
C GLY A 11 15.74 -14.33 11.47
N VAL A 12 15.17 -14.68 12.63
CA VAL A 12 15.85 -15.37 13.72
C VAL A 12 16.16 -16.85 13.41
N PHE A 13 15.35 -17.51 12.57
CA PHE A 13 15.41 -18.96 12.36
C PHE A 13 15.97 -19.40 11.00
N LEU A 14 15.77 -18.60 9.95
CA LEU A 14 16.09 -18.91 8.56
C LEU A 14 17.01 -17.86 7.90
N GLY A 15 17.29 -16.74 8.58
CA GLY A 15 18.12 -15.65 8.06
C GLY A 15 17.57 -15.00 6.79
N ARG A 16 16.24 -15.06 6.58
CA ARG A 16 15.57 -14.56 5.37
C ARG A 16 14.29 -13.82 5.73
N SER A 17 14.20 -12.58 5.26
CA SER A 17 12.96 -11.82 5.24
C SER A 17 12.08 -12.25 4.07
N ILE A 18 10.77 -12.15 4.23
CA ILE A 18 9.79 -12.53 3.21
C ILE A 18 9.00 -11.30 2.77
N TYR A 19 8.79 -11.18 1.46
CA TYR A 19 7.79 -10.27 0.89
C TYR A 19 6.53 -11.07 0.61
N PHE A 20 5.43 -10.65 1.22
CA PHE A 20 4.15 -11.34 1.09
C PHE A 20 3.14 -10.45 0.39
N GLN A 21 2.52 -10.98 -0.67
CA GLN A 21 1.39 -10.33 -1.31
C GLN A 21 0.08 -10.83 -0.70
N TYR A 22 -0.78 -9.91 -0.28
CA TYR A 22 -2.10 -10.25 0.24
C TYR A 22 -2.90 -11.03 -0.81
N PRO A 23 -3.35 -12.26 -0.49
CA PRO A 23 -3.80 -13.22 -1.49
C PRO A 23 -5.27 -13.05 -1.88
N LEU A 24 -6.05 -12.33 -1.06
CA LEU A 24 -7.48 -12.21 -1.27
C LEU A 24 -7.81 -11.08 -2.26
N ALA A 25 -8.75 -11.35 -3.15
CA ALA A 25 -9.24 -10.36 -4.11
C ALA A 25 -10.10 -9.28 -3.44
N HIS A 26 -10.23 -8.12 -4.09
CA HIS A 26 -10.90 -6.93 -3.55
C HIS A 26 -12.39 -7.17 -3.17
N TRP A 27 -13.10 -8.07 -3.86
CA TRP A 27 -14.50 -8.38 -3.56
C TRP A 27 -14.70 -9.10 -2.23
N THR A 28 -13.66 -9.72 -1.68
CA THR A 28 -13.74 -10.43 -0.39
C THR A 28 -14.09 -9.51 0.77
N TYR A 29 -13.80 -8.21 0.66
CA TYR A 29 -14.13 -7.25 1.70
C TYR A 29 -15.64 -7.03 1.88
N LYS A 30 -16.43 -7.13 0.81
CA LYS A 30 -17.90 -7.06 0.89
C LYS A 30 -18.45 -8.22 1.71
N ILE A 31 -17.98 -9.44 1.40
CA ILE A 31 -18.34 -10.64 2.14
C ILE A 31 -17.93 -10.51 3.61
N LYS A 32 -16.73 -10.00 3.90
CA LYS A 32 -16.29 -9.78 5.29
C LYS A 32 -17.22 -8.83 6.03
N ALA A 33 -17.62 -7.71 5.41
CA ALA A 33 -18.54 -6.74 5.99
C ALA A 33 -19.90 -7.37 6.30
N ASP A 34 -20.44 -8.16 5.36
CA ASP A 34 -21.71 -8.88 5.54
C ASP A 34 -21.64 -9.89 6.68
N LEU A 35 -20.54 -10.67 6.77
CA LEU A 35 -20.33 -11.66 7.82
C LEU A 35 -20.26 -11.05 9.24
N VAL A 36 -19.77 -9.83 9.36
CA VAL A 36 -19.68 -9.12 10.65
C VAL A 36 -20.88 -8.18 10.89
N GLY A 37 -21.87 -8.17 9.98
CA GLY A 37 -23.08 -7.34 10.10
C GLY A 37 -22.82 -5.84 10.00
N VAL A 38 -21.71 -5.42 9.39
CA VAL A 38 -21.36 -4.00 9.21
C VAL A 38 -21.81 -3.56 7.82
N PRO A 39 -22.64 -2.50 7.70
CA PRO A 39 -23.00 -1.96 6.39
C PRO A 39 -21.75 -1.56 5.61
N TYR A 40 -21.64 -2.05 4.38
CA TYR A 40 -20.45 -1.84 3.54
C TYR A 40 -20.07 -0.36 3.37
N GLN A 41 -21.06 0.53 3.32
CA GLN A 41 -20.91 1.97 3.17
C GLN A 41 -20.37 2.66 4.43
N LYS A 42 -20.35 1.98 5.58
CA LYS A 42 -19.79 2.49 6.84
C LYS A 42 -18.34 2.05 7.05
N VAL A 43 -17.79 1.23 6.14
CA VAL A 43 -16.42 0.75 6.25
C VAL A 43 -15.48 1.80 5.69
N ILE A 44 -14.54 2.24 6.53
CA ILE A 44 -13.51 3.23 6.21
C ILE A 44 -12.16 2.51 6.16
N VAL A 45 -11.35 2.82 5.15
CA VAL A 45 -9.95 2.34 5.07
C VAL A 45 -9.05 3.46 5.55
N THR A 46 -8.46 3.33 6.75
CA THR A 46 -7.64 4.39 7.37
C THR A 46 -6.16 4.38 6.95
N GLU A 47 -5.66 3.25 6.48
CA GLU A 47 -4.25 3.05 6.10
C GLU A 47 -4.17 2.24 4.80
N LEU A 48 -4.59 2.85 3.69
CA LEU A 48 -4.36 2.28 2.37
C LEU A 48 -2.88 2.42 2.03
N GLN A 49 -2.20 1.28 1.84
CA GLN A 49 -0.77 1.25 1.57
C GLN A 49 -0.43 2.07 0.32
N ALA A 50 0.49 3.01 0.47
CA ALA A 50 0.94 3.84 -0.64
C ALA A 50 2.42 4.26 -0.49
N GLU A 51 3.19 3.56 0.34
CA GLU A 51 4.63 3.70 0.51
C GLU A 51 5.32 2.32 0.58
N PRO A 52 6.64 2.24 0.29
CA PRO A 52 7.40 1.00 0.36
C PRO A 52 7.59 0.57 1.80
N TRP A 53 7.51 -0.73 2.03
CA TRP A 53 7.89 -1.36 3.29
C TRP A 53 9.05 -2.32 3.05
N GLY A 54 10.06 -2.25 3.91
CA GLY A 54 11.30 -3.00 3.79
C GLY A 54 12.04 -3.12 5.13
N PRO A 55 13.28 -3.60 5.13
CA PRO A 55 14.07 -3.89 6.34
C PRO A 55 14.55 -2.65 7.11
N GLY A 56 14.15 -1.45 6.69
CA GLY A 56 14.57 -0.20 7.32
C GLY A 56 13.65 0.97 6.97
N PRO A 57 13.98 2.18 7.45
CA PRO A 57 13.19 3.38 7.18
C PRO A 57 13.11 3.67 5.67
N ASN A 58 11.95 4.16 5.21
CA ASN A 58 11.67 4.36 3.77
C ASN A 58 12.71 5.25 3.07
N VAL A 59 13.29 6.22 3.77
CA VAL A 59 14.34 7.13 3.27
C VAL A 59 15.72 6.48 3.10
N ALA A 60 15.95 5.34 3.74
CA ALA A 60 17.20 4.59 3.69
C ALA A 60 17.12 3.37 2.76
N LEU A 61 15.94 3.06 2.23
CA LEU A 61 15.77 1.96 1.28
C LEU A 61 16.42 2.32 -0.06
N SER A 62 17.11 1.36 -0.68
CA SER A 62 17.49 1.50 -2.07
C SER A 62 16.25 1.49 -2.95
N LYS A 63 16.34 2.04 -4.17
CA LYS A 63 15.22 1.99 -5.12
C LYS A 63 14.77 0.56 -5.40
N GLU A 64 15.72 -0.36 -5.62
CA GLU A 64 15.43 -1.77 -5.86
C GLU A 64 14.65 -2.39 -4.69
N GLU A 65 15.03 -2.05 -3.46
CA GLU A 65 14.38 -2.54 -2.26
C GLU A 65 12.97 -1.95 -2.09
N ALA A 66 12.81 -0.64 -2.30
CA ALA A 66 11.51 0.01 -2.28
C ALA A 66 10.56 -0.54 -3.36
N ASP A 67 11.07 -0.80 -4.57
CA ASP A 67 10.28 -1.28 -5.69
C ASP A 67 9.71 -2.70 -5.46
N LYS A 68 10.23 -3.48 -4.50
CA LYS A 68 9.66 -4.80 -4.16
C LYS A 68 8.25 -4.71 -3.58
N THR A 69 7.94 -3.64 -2.87
CA THR A 69 6.65 -3.41 -2.20
C THR A 69 5.89 -2.20 -2.75
N MET A 70 6.57 -1.23 -3.36
CA MET A 70 5.96 -0.02 -3.88
C MET A 70 6.67 0.53 -5.13
N SER A 71 6.81 -0.30 -6.17
CA SER A 71 7.11 0.20 -7.51
C SER A 71 5.95 1.03 -8.06
N ARG A 72 6.15 1.72 -9.19
CA ARG A 72 5.10 2.47 -9.87
C ARG A 72 3.92 1.58 -10.25
N GLU A 73 4.20 0.38 -10.74
CA GLU A 73 3.18 -0.61 -11.12
C GLU A 73 2.41 -1.08 -9.89
N LEU A 74 3.10 -1.40 -8.79
CA LEU A 74 2.48 -1.84 -7.54
C LEU A 74 1.63 -0.75 -6.88
N PHE A 75 2.06 0.50 -7.01
CA PHE A 75 1.30 1.65 -6.56
C PHE A 75 -0.02 1.76 -7.31
N ILE A 76 0.01 1.76 -8.65
CA ILE A 76 -1.20 1.78 -9.49
C ILE A 76 -2.08 0.56 -9.22
N ASP A 77 -1.51 -0.63 -9.06
CA ASP A 77 -2.25 -1.84 -8.71
C ASP A 77 -2.95 -1.76 -7.35
N THR A 78 -2.35 -1.05 -6.40
CA THR A 78 -2.94 -0.82 -5.08
C THR A 78 -4.11 0.15 -5.17
N LEU A 79 -3.97 1.23 -5.93
CA LEU A 79 -5.05 2.19 -6.22
C LEU A 79 -6.23 1.50 -6.91
N ASN A 80 -5.97 0.75 -7.97
CA ASN A 80 -6.98 -0.01 -8.71
C ASN A 80 -7.72 -1.01 -7.83
N TYR A 81 -7.00 -1.71 -6.95
CA TYR A 81 -7.61 -2.68 -6.03
C TYR A 81 -8.47 -2.01 -4.98
N ALA A 82 -8.02 -0.89 -4.42
CA ALA A 82 -8.80 -0.11 -3.47
C ALA A 82 -10.07 0.44 -4.14
N GLN A 83 -9.96 1.00 -5.34
CA GLN A 83 -11.11 1.47 -6.11
C GLN A 83 -12.11 0.34 -6.41
N LYS A 84 -11.62 -0.83 -6.86
CA LYS A 84 -12.45 -2.00 -7.15
C LYS A 84 -13.07 -2.66 -5.91
N SER A 85 -12.54 -2.41 -4.72
CA SER A 85 -13.23 -2.81 -3.49
C SER A 85 -14.57 -2.06 -3.42
N GLY A 86 -14.61 -0.77 -3.74
CA GLY A 86 -15.82 0.05 -3.74
C GLY A 86 -16.12 0.71 -2.39
N PHE A 87 -15.14 0.78 -1.49
CA PHE A 87 -15.23 1.63 -0.30
C PHE A 87 -15.27 3.11 -0.70
N SER A 88 -16.09 3.89 0.00
CA SER A 88 -16.22 5.35 -0.21
C SER A 88 -15.06 6.13 0.39
N ASP A 89 -14.56 5.69 1.54
CA ASP A 89 -13.61 6.44 2.35
C ASP A 89 -12.26 5.71 2.38
N LEU A 90 -11.31 6.26 1.62
CA LEU A 90 -9.95 5.72 1.46
C LEU A 90 -8.93 6.76 1.92
N TYR A 91 -8.31 6.52 3.06
CA TYR A 91 -7.21 7.32 3.60
C TYR A 91 -5.88 6.63 3.29
N PHE A 92 -5.00 7.35 2.61
CA PHE A 92 -3.70 6.84 2.19
C PHE A 92 -2.66 6.97 3.29
N TRP A 93 -1.77 5.98 3.34
CA TRP A 93 -0.55 6.01 4.14
C TRP A 93 0.68 6.10 3.23
N GLY A 94 1.39 7.23 3.25
CA GLY A 94 2.59 7.44 2.42
C GLY A 94 2.86 8.87 1.93
N SER A 95 2.10 9.88 2.36
CA SER A 95 2.21 11.26 1.88
C SER A 95 3.60 11.88 2.05
N GLU A 96 4.25 11.62 3.18
CA GLU A 96 5.62 12.04 3.47
C GLU A 96 6.62 11.39 2.50
N TRP A 97 6.44 10.10 2.21
CA TRP A 97 7.28 9.39 1.27
C TRP A 97 7.11 9.89 -0.18
N TRP A 98 5.88 10.18 -0.64
CA TRP A 98 5.68 10.76 -1.98
C TRP A 98 6.39 12.10 -2.12
N TYR A 99 6.33 12.94 -1.07
CA TYR A 99 7.02 14.22 -1.06
C TYR A 99 8.54 14.03 -1.06
N PHE A 100 9.07 13.09 -0.27
CA PHE A 100 10.48 12.71 -0.29
C PHE A 100 10.95 12.28 -1.69
N GLN A 101 10.20 11.41 -2.38
CA GLN A 101 10.52 10.97 -3.74
C GLN A 101 10.56 12.15 -4.72
N LYS A 102 9.61 13.08 -4.60
CA LYS A 102 9.56 14.29 -5.41
C LYS A 102 10.76 15.21 -5.17
N GLN A 103 11.11 15.48 -3.91
CA GLN A 103 12.13 16.48 -3.56
C GLN A 103 13.56 15.94 -3.68
N ILE A 104 13.81 14.71 -3.22
CA ILE A 104 15.16 14.16 -3.09
C ILE A 104 15.54 13.32 -4.30
N HIS A 105 14.59 12.55 -4.85
CA HIS A 105 14.84 11.64 -5.97
C HIS A 105 14.38 12.20 -7.32
N ASN A 106 13.84 13.42 -7.36
CA ASN A 106 13.28 14.04 -8.56
C ASN A 106 12.26 13.12 -9.27
N GLU A 107 11.50 12.35 -8.49
CA GLU A 107 10.49 11.40 -8.95
C GLU A 107 9.10 11.86 -8.47
N PRO A 108 8.43 12.77 -9.20
CA PRO A 108 7.14 13.33 -8.78
C PRO A 108 5.95 12.38 -9.01
N PHE A 109 6.18 11.21 -9.61
CA PHE A 109 5.13 10.28 -10.07
C PHE A 109 4.07 9.98 -9.01
N TYR A 110 4.47 9.58 -7.80
CA TYR A 110 3.55 9.21 -6.73
C TYR A 110 2.70 10.41 -6.27
N TRP A 111 3.36 11.57 -6.11
CA TRP A 111 2.71 12.81 -5.70
C TRP A 111 1.68 13.28 -6.73
N ASP A 112 2.07 13.32 -8.01
CA ASP A 112 1.21 13.81 -9.08
C ASP A 112 0.04 12.84 -9.35
N THR A 113 0.25 11.54 -9.18
CA THR A 113 -0.81 10.53 -9.31
C THR A 113 -1.89 10.72 -8.24
N ILE A 114 -1.53 10.88 -6.96
CA ILE A 114 -2.53 11.11 -5.90
C ILE A 114 -3.21 12.46 -6.08
N LYS A 115 -2.45 13.50 -6.43
CA LYS A 115 -3.02 14.83 -6.70
C LYS A 115 -4.07 14.78 -7.81
N ALA A 116 -3.85 13.99 -8.86
CA ALA A 116 -4.81 13.81 -9.94
C ALA A 116 -6.07 13.04 -9.52
N LEU A 117 -5.98 12.17 -8.52
CA LEU A 117 -7.14 11.41 -7.99
C LEU A 117 -8.01 12.21 -7.01
N LEU A 118 -7.44 13.24 -6.37
CA LEU A 118 -8.13 14.07 -5.39
C LEU A 118 -8.81 15.31 -5.99
N ASN A 119 -8.48 15.66 -7.24
CA ASN A 119 -9.10 16.77 -7.99
C ASN A 119 -10.30 16.27 -8.81
#